data_AF-A0A5S9PC61-F1
#
_entry.id   AF-A0A5S9PC61-F1
#
_cell.length_a   1.000
_cell.length_b   1.000
_cell.length_c   1.000
_cell.angle_alpha   90.00
_cell.angle_beta   90.00
_cell.angle_gamma   90.00
#
_symmetry.space_group_name_H-M   'P 1'
#
loop_
_entity.id
_entity.type
_entity.pdbx_description
1 polymer ?
#
loop_
_entity_poly.entity_id
_entity_poly.type
_entity_poly.pdbx_seq_one_letter_code
_entity_poly.pdbx_strand_id
1 'polypeptide(L)'
;MLATIAIFGMLASGVGIASIMIFSNPTQQQSEPPRRNPPQPPPPSVPTADEFLIGVVVTAQNCDPAGTCMYTYTIDPKYVGLHPFPEAPFTVEYEVTGGNQPQPGNFTVQGQQAQILKDVMIEGPPGAQLQATVLRVFEQPPAPPGEPPPPGPPGEAPPAAEPAPGS
;
A
#
# COMPACT_ATOMS: atom_id res chain seq x y z
N MET A 1 -42.43 -5.64 57.32
CA MET A 1 -41.38 -5.78 58.34
C MET A 1 -40.05 -5.49 57.65
N LEU A 2 -39.48 -4.28 57.72
CA LEU A 2 -38.60 -3.72 58.77
C LEU A 2 -37.35 -4.59 59.06
N ALA A 3 -36.18 -4.11 58.61
CA ALA A 3 -34.86 -4.12 59.28
C ALA A 3 -33.77 -3.75 58.24
N THR A 4 -33.43 -2.47 57.98
CA THR A 4 -32.36 -1.69 58.64
C THR A 4 -31.25 -2.50 59.28
N ILE A 5 -30.02 -2.39 58.76
CA ILE A 5 -28.76 -2.20 59.52
C ILE A 5 -27.81 -1.35 58.67
N ALA A 6 -27.34 -0.28 59.30
CA ALA A 6 -26.31 0.67 58.87
C ALA A 6 -24.92 0.21 59.34
N ILE A 7 -23.84 0.68 58.70
CA ILE A 7 -22.48 0.99 59.25
C ILE A 7 -21.72 1.72 58.11
N PHE A 8 -21.56 3.05 58.14
CA PHE A 8 -20.60 3.90 58.88
C PHE A 8 -19.17 3.95 58.27
N GLY A 9 -18.78 5.16 57.85
CA GLY A 9 -17.40 5.66 57.74
C GLY A 9 -16.72 5.43 56.38
N MET A 10 -16.06 6.39 55.71
CA MET A 10 -15.48 7.65 56.16
C MET A 10 -15.56 8.72 55.05
N LEU A 11 -15.93 9.93 55.45
CA LEU A 11 -15.58 11.16 54.75
C LEU A 11 -14.06 11.34 54.84
N ALA A 12 -13.38 11.40 53.69
CA ALA A 12 -12.13 12.14 53.57
C ALA A 12 -12.44 13.41 52.78
N SER A 13 -12.95 14.41 53.50
CA SER A 13 -13.06 15.78 53.05
C SER A 13 -11.67 16.34 52.79
N GLY A 14 -11.31 16.46 51.51
CA GLY A 14 -10.11 17.16 51.05
C GLY A 14 -10.50 18.41 50.26
N VAL A 15 -11.24 19.35 50.86
CA VAL A 15 -11.40 20.68 50.27
C VAL A 15 -10.27 21.56 50.79
N GLY A 16 -9.19 21.63 50.03
CA GLY A 16 -8.12 22.60 50.27
C GLY A 16 -8.57 23.99 49.83
N ILE A 17 -9.01 24.83 50.77
CA ILE A 17 -9.29 26.24 50.48
C ILE A 17 -7.97 27.01 50.61
N ALA A 18 -7.25 27.18 49.51
CA ALA A 18 -6.15 28.13 49.45
C ALA A 18 -6.72 29.54 49.22
N SER A 19 -7.15 30.21 50.29
CA SER A 19 -7.51 31.62 50.25
C SER A 19 -6.23 32.47 50.37
N ILE A 20 -5.58 32.74 49.23
CA ILE A 20 -4.47 33.69 49.17
C ILE A 20 -4.96 34.91 48.38
N MET A 21 -5.33 35.97 49.10
CA MET A 21 -5.47 37.30 48.52
C MET A 21 -4.08 37.87 48.28
N ILE A 22 -3.66 37.90 47.02
CA ILE A 22 -2.52 38.70 46.57
C ILE A 22 -3.03 39.61 45.45
N PHE A 23 -3.30 40.86 45.81
CA PHE A 23 -3.28 41.95 44.84
C PHE A 23 -1.82 42.19 44.48
N SER A 24 -1.41 41.69 43.32
CA SER A 24 -0.16 42.06 42.66
C SER A 24 -0.38 41.80 41.19
N ASN A 25 -0.59 42.84 40.39
CA ASN A 25 -0.74 42.75 38.94
C ASN A 25 0.34 41.85 38.33
N PRO A 26 -0.01 40.68 37.75
CA PRO A 26 0.84 40.06 36.78
C PRO A 26 0.11 40.23 35.45
N THR A 27 0.67 41.03 34.56
CA THR A 27 0.46 40.79 33.13
C THR A 27 0.73 39.30 32.94
N GLN A 28 -0.34 38.48 32.87
CA GLN A 28 -0.24 37.07 32.60
C GLN A 28 0.24 36.99 31.16
N GLN A 29 1.56 37.03 30.99
CA GLN A 29 2.19 36.40 29.85
C GLN A 29 1.93 34.91 30.03
N GLN A 30 0.74 34.51 29.59
CA GLN A 30 0.40 33.15 29.29
C GLN A 30 1.41 32.71 28.23
N SER A 31 2.53 32.12 28.67
CA SER A 31 3.48 31.49 27.76
C SER A 31 2.73 30.33 27.10
N GLU A 32 2.24 30.56 25.88
CA GLU A 32 1.73 29.48 25.04
C GLU A 32 2.83 28.39 24.96
N PRO A 33 2.48 27.11 25.15
CA PRO A 33 3.45 26.03 24.95
C PRO A 33 4.02 26.16 23.53
N PRO A 34 5.33 25.87 23.33
CA PRO A 34 5.95 26.00 22.03
C PRO A 34 5.12 25.23 20.99
N ARG A 35 4.58 25.93 19.99
CA ARG A 35 3.92 25.25 18.87
C ARG A 35 4.97 24.44 18.13
N ARG A 36 4.92 23.12 18.28
CA ARG A 36 5.68 22.21 17.41
C ARG A 36 5.04 22.29 16.04
N ASN A 37 5.71 22.94 15.10
CA ASN A 37 5.36 22.80 13.70
C ASN A 37 5.79 21.40 13.26
N PRO A 38 4.90 20.55 12.73
CA PRO A 38 5.31 19.27 12.18
C PRO A 38 6.32 19.49 11.06
N PRO A 39 7.29 18.58 10.88
CA PRO A 39 8.18 18.61 9.72
C PRO A 39 7.36 18.65 8.43
N GLN A 40 7.82 19.43 7.45
CA GLN A 40 7.20 19.44 6.13
C GLN A 40 7.43 18.07 5.46
N PRO A 41 6.41 17.49 4.79
CA PRO A 41 6.58 16.25 4.04
C PRO A 41 7.67 16.39 2.98
N PRO A 42 8.40 15.32 2.68
CA PRO A 42 9.38 15.36 1.61
C PRO A 42 8.67 15.55 0.25
N PRO A 43 9.36 16.14 -0.74
CA PRO A 43 8.78 16.39 -2.06
C PRO A 43 8.48 15.06 -2.79
N PRO A 44 7.55 15.06 -3.76
CA PRO A 44 7.34 13.92 -4.65
C PRO A 44 8.61 13.57 -5.43
N SER A 45 8.83 12.28 -5.66
CA SER A 45 9.98 11.79 -6.43
C SER A 45 9.66 10.43 -7.04
N VAL A 46 10.28 10.13 -8.18
CA VAL A 46 10.19 8.79 -8.79
C VAL A 46 10.78 7.79 -7.82
N PRO A 47 10.03 6.74 -7.44
CA PRO A 47 10.55 5.73 -6.54
C PRO A 47 11.78 5.01 -7.08
N THR A 48 12.60 4.46 -6.19
CA THR A 48 13.68 3.54 -6.57
C THR A 48 13.25 2.07 -6.44
N ALA A 49 14.05 1.16 -6.98
CA ALA A 49 13.75 -0.28 -6.91
C ALA A 49 13.63 -0.80 -5.47
N ASP A 50 14.48 -0.32 -4.57
CA ASP A 50 14.53 -0.74 -3.16
C ASP A 50 13.32 -0.23 -2.33
N GLU A 51 12.52 0.69 -2.88
CA GLU A 51 11.31 1.19 -2.25
C GLU A 51 10.06 0.35 -2.58
N PHE A 52 10.23 -0.77 -3.30
CA PHE A 52 9.16 -1.70 -3.62
C PHE A 52 9.46 -3.11 -3.12
N LEU A 53 8.45 -3.71 -2.50
CA LEU A 53 8.42 -5.13 -2.19
C LEU A 53 7.32 -5.77 -3.05
N ILE A 54 7.62 -6.85 -3.77
CA ILE A 54 6.62 -7.55 -4.57
C ILE A 54 6.39 -8.94 -3.97
N GLY A 55 5.21 -9.14 -3.37
CA GLY A 55 4.75 -10.47 -2.99
C GLY A 55 4.33 -11.26 -4.22
N VAL A 56 4.54 -12.59 -4.20
CA VAL A 56 3.99 -13.50 -5.22
C VAL A 56 3.00 -14.44 -4.55
N VAL A 57 1.74 -14.34 -4.93
CA VAL A 57 0.65 -15.16 -4.37
C VAL A 57 0.26 -16.20 -5.40
N VAL A 58 0.58 -17.46 -5.13
CA VAL A 58 0.13 -18.59 -5.95
C VAL A 58 -1.35 -18.83 -5.70
N THR A 59 -2.17 -18.64 -6.73
CA THR A 59 -3.64 -18.80 -6.68
C THR A 59 -4.09 -20.19 -7.12
N ALA A 60 -3.33 -20.84 -8.00
CA ALA A 60 -3.57 -22.22 -8.40
C ALA A 60 -2.26 -22.97 -8.68
N GLN A 61 -2.29 -24.28 -8.50
CA GLN A 61 -1.17 -25.18 -8.80
C GLN A 61 -1.73 -26.47 -9.39
N ASN A 62 -1.14 -26.90 -10.51
CA ASN A 62 -1.43 -28.20 -11.12
C ASN A 62 -0.13 -28.92 -11.44
N CYS A 63 0.07 -30.11 -10.88
CA CYS A 63 1.32 -30.86 -11.03
C CYS A 63 1.08 -32.16 -11.79
N ASP A 64 1.89 -32.39 -12.81
CA ASP A 64 1.97 -33.71 -13.43
C ASP A 64 2.71 -34.68 -12.47
N PRO A 65 2.13 -35.84 -12.12
CA PRO A 65 2.77 -36.83 -11.25
C PRO A 65 4.15 -37.31 -11.73
N ALA A 66 4.45 -37.17 -13.02
CA ALA A 66 5.70 -37.58 -13.65
C ALA A 66 6.53 -36.40 -14.19
N GLY A 67 6.13 -35.15 -13.93
CA GLY A 67 6.66 -33.99 -14.66
C GLY A 67 6.72 -32.68 -13.86
N THR A 68 6.50 -31.58 -14.57
CA THR A 68 6.55 -30.21 -14.04
C THR A 68 5.22 -29.82 -13.39
N CYS A 69 5.27 -28.77 -12.58
CA CYS A 69 4.09 -28.12 -12.04
C CYS A 69 3.84 -26.80 -12.77
N MET A 70 2.57 -26.55 -13.07
CA MET A 70 2.08 -25.28 -13.56
C MET A 70 1.51 -24.48 -12.38
N TYR A 71 2.04 -23.30 -12.15
CA TYR A 71 1.61 -22.38 -11.10
C TYR A 71 0.91 -21.19 -11.73
N THR A 72 -0.26 -20.83 -11.22
CA THR A 72 -0.94 -19.57 -11.51
C THR A 72 -0.68 -18.64 -10.33
N TYR A 73 -0.18 -17.43 -10.59
CA TYR A 73 0.13 -16.47 -9.54
C TYR A 73 -0.34 -15.06 -9.87
N THR A 74 -0.49 -14.28 -8.81
CA THR A 74 -0.72 -12.83 -8.88
C THR A 74 0.35 -12.13 -8.05
N ILE A 75 0.86 -11.01 -8.54
CA ILE A 75 1.79 -10.18 -7.76
C ILE A 75 1.03 -9.25 -6.80
N ASP A 76 1.63 -8.98 -5.65
CA ASP A 76 1.14 -8.05 -4.63
C ASP A 76 2.22 -7.00 -4.33
N PRO A 77 2.31 -5.92 -5.15
CA PRO A 77 3.31 -4.89 -4.98
C PRO A 77 2.96 -3.97 -3.80
N LYS A 78 3.97 -3.65 -3.00
CA LYS A 78 3.89 -2.76 -1.85
C LYS A 78 4.96 -1.70 -1.94
N TYR A 79 4.56 -0.43 -1.92
CA TYR A 79 5.47 0.69 -1.77
C TYR A 79 5.83 0.89 -0.30
N VAL A 80 7.13 0.99 -0.01
CA VAL A 80 7.68 1.18 1.34
C VAL A 80 8.57 2.42 1.46
N GLY A 81 8.68 3.21 0.38
CA GLY A 81 9.40 4.48 0.41
C GLY A 81 8.70 5.56 1.23
N LEU A 82 9.42 6.65 1.46
CA LEU A 82 8.97 7.77 2.32
C LEU A 82 8.50 8.99 1.51
N HIS A 83 8.53 8.91 0.18
CA HIS A 83 8.17 10.00 -0.71
C HIS A 83 6.78 9.78 -1.31
N PRO A 84 5.98 10.83 -1.48
CA PRO A 84 4.78 10.71 -2.28
C PRO A 84 5.14 10.41 -3.75
N PHE A 85 4.25 9.72 -4.45
CA PHE A 85 4.43 9.46 -5.87
C PHE A 85 4.38 10.74 -6.71
N PRO A 86 5.11 10.78 -7.85
CA PRO A 86 5.04 11.89 -8.78
C PRO A 86 3.66 11.91 -9.47
N GLU A 87 3.29 13.06 -10.04
CA GLU A 87 2.09 13.16 -10.87
C GLU A 87 2.24 12.40 -12.19
N ALA A 88 3.47 12.35 -12.72
CA ALA A 88 3.80 11.60 -13.92
C ALA A 88 3.73 10.08 -13.67
N PRO A 89 3.17 9.29 -14.60
CA PRO A 89 3.16 7.84 -14.47
C PRO A 89 4.57 7.28 -14.53
N PHE A 90 4.81 6.19 -13.80
CA PHE A 90 6.07 5.46 -13.82
C PHE A 90 5.82 3.96 -13.93
N THR A 91 6.81 3.25 -14.45
CA THR A 91 6.76 1.81 -14.65
C THR A 91 7.77 1.13 -13.75
N VAL A 92 7.33 0.04 -13.11
CA VAL A 92 8.16 -0.85 -12.30
C VAL A 92 8.38 -2.12 -13.12
N GLU A 93 9.63 -2.42 -13.43
CA GLU A 93 10.04 -3.68 -14.03
C GLU A 93 10.54 -4.64 -12.95
N TYR A 94 10.10 -5.88 -13.03
CA TYR A 94 10.43 -6.93 -12.08
C TYR A 94 10.63 -8.26 -12.79
N GLU A 95 11.16 -9.23 -12.05
CA GLU A 95 11.33 -10.60 -12.53
C GLU A 95 10.88 -11.58 -11.45
N VAL A 96 10.04 -12.55 -11.85
CA VAL A 96 9.63 -13.67 -11.00
C VAL A 96 10.57 -14.85 -11.21
N THR A 97 11.18 -15.32 -10.13
CA THR A 97 12.10 -16.45 -10.08
C THR A 97 11.48 -17.62 -9.30
N GLY A 98 12.14 -18.78 -9.31
CA GLY A 98 11.68 -20.00 -8.63
C GLY A 98 10.95 -21.00 -9.54
N GLY A 99 10.49 -20.55 -10.71
CA GLY A 99 10.06 -21.44 -11.80
C GLY A 99 11.25 -22.07 -12.54
N ASN A 100 10.95 -22.76 -13.65
CA ASN A 100 11.96 -23.38 -14.52
C ASN A 100 12.86 -22.33 -15.19
N GLN A 101 12.31 -21.15 -15.50
CA GLN A 101 13.02 -20.00 -16.03
C GLN A 101 12.52 -18.73 -15.33
N PRO A 102 13.37 -17.72 -15.13
CA PRO A 102 12.92 -16.40 -14.69
C PRO A 102 11.91 -15.79 -15.67
N GLN A 103 10.89 -15.12 -15.13
CA GLN A 103 9.83 -14.50 -15.92
C GLN A 103 9.81 -12.98 -15.68
N PRO A 104 10.18 -12.16 -16.68
CA PRO A 104 10.10 -10.72 -16.57
C PRO A 104 8.64 -10.26 -16.56
N GLY A 105 8.37 -9.17 -15.85
CA GLY A 105 7.07 -8.50 -15.82
C GLY A 105 7.21 -7.01 -15.55
N ASN A 106 6.13 -6.28 -15.79
CA ASN A 106 6.06 -4.87 -15.44
C ASN A 106 4.65 -4.47 -15.02
N PHE A 107 4.56 -3.37 -14.29
CA PHE A 107 3.29 -2.69 -14.03
C PHE A 107 3.52 -1.18 -14.03
N THR A 108 2.49 -0.44 -14.43
CA THR A 108 2.51 1.02 -14.43
C THR A 108 1.69 1.54 -13.26
N VAL A 109 2.23 2.56 -12.59
CA VAL A 109 1.58 3.28 -11.50
C VAL A 109 1.21 4.68 -11.98
N GLN A 110 -0.04 5.06 -11.76
CA GLN A 110 -0.54 6.40 -12.02
C GLN A 110 -1.32 6.90 -10.81
N GLY A 111 -0.90 8.04 -10.26
CA GLY A 111 -1.48 8.54 -9.00
C GLY A 111 -1.26 7.53 -7.88
N GLN A 112 -2.32 6.93 -7.34
CA GLN A 112 -2.26 5.90 -6.29
C GLN A 112 -2.71 4.51 -6.76
N GLN A 113 -2.87 4.33 -8.08
CA GLN A 113 -3.37 3.10 -8.67
C GLN A 113 -2.25 2.40 -9.44
N ALA A 114 -2.09 1.11 -9.22
CA ALA A 114 -1.20 0.25 -9.98
C ALA A 114 -2.03 -0.67 -10.89
N GLN A 115 -1.68 -0.70 -12.16
CA GLN A 115 -2.31 -1.60 -13.14
C GLN A 115 -1.52 -2.91 -13.16
N ILE A 116 -2.03 -3.91 -12.44
CA ILE A 116 -1.32 -5.15 -12.16
C ILE A 116 -1.96 -6.31 -12.93
N LEU A 117 -1.10 -7.17 -13.47
CA LEU A 117 -1.51 -8.43 -14.09
C LEU A 117 -1.81 -9.49 -13.03
N LYS A 118 -2.91 -10.21 -13.26
CA LYS A 118 -3.37 -11.31 -12.40
C LYS A 118 -3.31 -12.62 -13.16
N ASP A 119 -3.23 -13.69 -12.40
CA ASP A 119 -3.35 -15.07 -12.89
C ASP A 119 -2.35 -15.43 -14.00
N VAL A 120 -1.10 -15.00 -13.82
CA VAL A 120 0.01 -15.33 -14.72
C VAL A 120 0.44 -16.77 -14.48
N MET A 121 0.65 -17.52 -15.57
CA MET A 121 1.07 -18.92 -15.51
C MET A 121 2.59 -19.06 -15.65
N ILE A 122 3.20 -19.87 -14.79
CA ILE A 122 4.63 -20.22 -14.84
C ILE A 122 4.84 -21.70 -14.56
N GLU A 123 5.73 -22.32 -15.31
CA GLU A 123 6.17 -23.69 -15.05
C GLU A 123 7.31 -23.71 -14.04
N GLY A 124 7.30 -24.69 -13.14
CA GLY A 124 8.35 -24.88 -12.15
C GLY A 124 8.46 -26.31 -11.64
N PRO A 125 9.50 -26.61 -10.85
CA PRO A 125 9.62 -27.88 -10.15
C PRO A 125 8.50 -28.05 -9.11
N PRO A 126 8.22 -29.28 -8.63
CA PRO A 126 7.33 -29.49 -7.49
C PRO A 126 7.81 -28.76 -6.24
N GLY A 127 6.92 -27.98 -5.62
CA GLY A 127 7.24 -27.18 -4.43
C GLY A 127 8.04 -25.91 -4.71
N ALA A 128 7.99 -25.39 -5.95
CA ALA A 128 8.63 -24.15 -6.34
C ALA A 128 8.19 -22.99 -5.42
N GLN A 129 9.17 -22.21 -4.95
CA GLN A 129 8.91 -20.99 -4.20
C GLN A 129 9.11 -19.80 -5.13
N LEU A 130 8.01 -19.22 -5.61
CA LEU A 130 8.06 -18.08 -6.51
C LEU A 130 8.37 -16.80 -5.74
N GLN A 131 9.29 -16.00 -6.28
CA GLN A 131 9.74 -14.74 -5.67
C GLN A 131 9.92 -13.68 -6.76
N ALA A 132 9.51 -12.44 -6.48
CA ALA A 132 9.66 -11.33 -7.41
C ALA A 132 10.75 -10.36 -6.94
N THR A 133 11.63 -9.98 -7.85
CA THR A 133 12.69 -8.99 -7.61
C THR A 133 12.47 -7.80 -8.53
N VAL A 134 12.48 -6.59 -7.95
CA VAL A 134 12.37 -5.35 -8.71
C VAL A 134 13.72 -5.06 -9.37
N LEU A 135 13.72 -4.84 -10.68
CA LEU A 135 14.93 -4.59 -11.45
C LEU A 135 15.18 -3.09 -11.60
N ARG A 136 14.13 -2.35 -11.97
CA ARG A 136 14.22 -0.90 -12.17
C ARG A 136 12.86 -0.23 -12.11
N VAL A 137 12.90 1.07 -11.84
CA VAL A 137 11.76 1.98 -11.88
C VAL A 137 12.15 3.16 -12.76
N PHE A 138 11.27 3.55 -13.67
CA PHE A 138 11.50 4.69 -14.55
C PHE A 138 10.20 5.42 -14.88
N GLU A 139 10.29 6.72 -15.13
CA GLU A 139 9.16 7.51 -15.62
C GLU A 139 8.73 7.00 -16.99
N GLN A 140 7.42 6.81 -17.16
CA GLN A 140 6.87 6.45 -18.46
C GLN A 140 6.80 7.75 -19.29
N PRO A 141 7.41 7.81 -20.49
CA PRO A 141 7.19 8.93 -21.40
C PRO A 141 5.69 9.07 -21.69
N PRO A 142 5.16 10.30 -21.86
CA PRO A 142 3.79 10.49 -22.31
C PRO A 142 3.57 9.68 -23.58
N ALA A 143 2.55 8.82 -23.60
CA ALA A 143 2.22 8.05 -24.79
C ALA A 143 2.02 9.02 -25.98
N PRO A 144 2.56 8.72 -27.17
CA PRO A 144 2.30 9.53 -28.35
C PRO A 144 0.79 9.63 -28.61
N PRO A 145 0.27 10.79 -29.03
CA PRO A 145 -1.15 10.95 -29.30
C PRO A 145 -1.62 9.95 -30.37
N GLY A 146 -2.56 9.08 -30.02
CA GLY A 146 -3.17 8.11 -30.94
C GLY A 146 -2.56 6.71 -30.94
N GLU A 147 -1.51 6.45 -30.15
CA GLU A 147 -1.10 5.07 -29.88
C GLU A 147 -2.05 4.45 -28.85
N PRO A 148 -2.66 3.30 -29.14
CA PRO A 148 -3.37 2.54 -28.12
C PRO A 148 -2.38 2.25 -26.98
N PRO A 149 -2.87 2.15 -25.72
CA PRO A 149 -2.01 1.71 -24.62
C PRO A 149 -1.25 0.46 -25.06
N PRO A 150 0.03 0.31 -24.67
CA PRO A 150 0.85 -0.84 -25.07
C PRO A 150 0.00 -2.10 -24.89
N PRO A 151 -0.01 -3.02 -25.89
CA PRO A 151 -0.89 -4.16 -25.85
C PRO A 151 -0.74 -4.82 -24.49
N GLY A 152 -1.88 -4.96 -23.79
CA GLY A 152 -1.96 -5.86 -22.66
C GLY A 152 -1.37 -7.21 -23.05
N PRO A 153 -0.85 -8.00 -22.10
CA PRO A 153 -0.14 -9.23 -22.39
C PRO A 153 -0.95 -10.16 -23.31
N PRO A 154 -0.28 -11.08 -24.03
CA PRO A 154 -0.90 -11.90 -25.07
C PRO A 154 -2.07 -12.71 -24.48
N GLY A 155 -3.31 -12.31 -24.78
CA GLY A 155 -4.50 -12.99 -24.28
C GLY A 155 -5.75 -12.12 -24.14
N GLU A 156 -5.62 -10.80 -24.08
CA GLU A 156 -6.79 -9.92 -23.99
C GLU A 156 -7.36 -9.65 -25.39
N ALA A 157 -8.23 -10.54 -25.86
CA ALA A 157 -9.17 -10.18 -26.91
C ALA A 157 -10.04 -9.02 -26.37
N PRO A 158 -10.17 -7.89 -27.10
CA PRO A 158 -11.07 -6.83 -26.66
C PRO A 158 -12.47 -7.42 -26.51
N PRO A 159 -13.23 -7.05 -25.46
CA PRO A 159 -14.64 -7.41 -25.41
C PRO A 159 -15.27 -6.89 -26.70
N ALA A 160 -15.84 -7.81 -27.49
CA ALA A 160 -16.57 -7.46 -28.69
C ALA A 160 -17.56 -6.37 -28.30
N ALA A 161 -17.45 -5.20 -28.94
CA ALA A 161 -18.40 -4.12 -28.75
C ALA A 161 -19.80 -4.69 -28.96
N GLU A 162 -20.57 -4.78 -27.89
CA GLU A 162 -21.94 -5.24 -27.93
C GLU A 162 -22.69 -4.30 -28.89
N PRO A 163 -23.35 -4.82 -29.94
CA PRO A 163 -24.02 -3.96 -30.90
C PRO A 163 -25.14 -3.21 -30.18
N ALA A 164 -25.10 -1.88 -30.26
CA ALA A 164 -26.13 -1.02 -29.69
C ALA A 164 -27.52 -1.46 -30.17
N PRO A 165 -28.56 -1.47 -29.30
CA PRO A 165 -29.91 -1.79 -29.73
C PRO A 165 -30.40 -0.68 -30.68
N GLY A 166 -30.68 -1.06 -31.92
CA GLY A 166 -31.25 -0.17 -32.93
C GLY A 166 -32.60 0.38 -32.47
N SER A 167 -32.78 1.68 -32.70
CA SER A 167 -34.08 2.38 -32.59
C SER A 167 -34.90 2.21 -33.86
#